data_AF-A0A2Z6S7Q8-F1
#
_entry.id   AF-A0A2Z6S7Q8-F1
#
_cell.length_a   1.000
_cell.length_b   1.000
_cell.length_c   1.000
_cell.angle_alpha   90.00
_cell.angle_beta   90.00
_cell.angle_gamma   90.00
#
_symmetry.space_group_name_H-M   'P 1'
#
loop_
_entity.id
_entity.type
_entity.pdbx_description
1 polymer ?
#
loop_
_entity_poly.entity_id
_entity_poly.type
_entity_poly.pdbx_seq_one_letter_code
_entity_poly.pdbx_strand_id
1 'polypeptide(L)'
;MEEIPVLENIRYSVKNHIFDVHYGENKARKKQKIESVVRALDEGNISREPYRRLCAIESHLPREGVVSKERQKINEKMAQLIPISIVDINTKKLKAK
;
A
#
# COMPACT_ATOMS: atom_id res chain seq x y z
N MET A 1 -19.71 -29.34 -18.90
CA MET A 1 -18.43 -28.63 -18.69
C MET A 1 -17.68 -29.41 -17.64
N GLU A 2 -16.44 -29.78 -17.92
CA GLU A 2 -15.60 -30.52 -16.97
C GLU A 2 -15.07 -29.54 -15.92
N GLU A 3 -15.29 -29.85 -14.64
CA GLU A 3 -14.91 -28.97 -13.54
C GLU A 3 -13.43 -29.20 -13.23
N ILE A 4 -12.56 -28.31 -13.72
CA ILE A 4 -11.12 -28.38 -13.48
C ILE A 4 -10.83 -27.74 -12.12
N PRO A 5 -10.33 -28.49 -11.14
CA PRO A 5 -9.99 -27.92 -9.84
C PRO A 5 -8.86 -26.89 -9.99
N VAL A 6 -9.06 -25.70 -9.42
CA VAL A 6 -8.05 -24.63 -9.37
C VAL A 6 -7.54 -24.52 -7.95
N LEU A 7 -6.23 -24.65 -7.78
CA LEU A 7 -5.58 -24.35 -6.51
C LEU A 7 -5.53 -22.84 -6.32
N GLU A 8 -6.25 -22.31 -5.33
CA GLU A 8 -6.25 -20.88 -5.01
C GLU A 8 -5.25 -20.52 -3.91
N ASN A 9 -5.10 -21.38 -2.91
CA ASN A 9 -4.30 -21.08 -1.72
C ASN A 9 -3.74 -22.34 -1.07
N ILE A 10 -2.53 -22.25 -0.54
CA ILE A 10 -1.98 -23.20 0.42
C ILE A 10 -1.53 -22.43 1.67
N ARG A 11 -2.02 -22.84 2.83
CA ARG A 11 -1.55 -22.39 4.14
C ARG A 11 -0.90 -23.54 4.89
N TYR A 12 0.34 -23.35 5.35
CA TYR A 12 1.10 -24.37 6.09
C TYR A 12 2.00 -23.73 7.14
N SER A 13 2.50 -24.51 8.10
CA SER A 13 3.38 -24.02 9.16
C SER A 13 4.67 -24.81 9.28
N VAL A 14 5.80 -24.13 9.51
CA VAL A 14 7.10 -24.74 9.79
C VAL A 14 7.69 -24.06 11.03
N LYS A 15 7.99 -24.82 12.09
CA LYS A 15 8.56 -24.29 13.35
C LYS A 15 7.77 -23.07 13.89
N ASN A 16 6.43 -23.17 13.94
CA ASN A 16 5.50 -22.10 14.34
C ASN A 16 5.50 -20.85 13.44
N HIS A 17 6.15 -20.87 12.28
CA HIS A 17 5.98 -19.85 11.26
C HIS A 17 4.90 -20.26 10.26
N ILE A 18 3.90 -19.40 10.07
CA ILE A 18 2.81 -19.62 9.11
C ILE A 18 3.23 -19.05 7.75
N PHE A 19 3.05 -19.86 6.71
CA PHE A 19 3.25 -19.50 5.31
C PHE A 19 1.90 -19.55 4.60
N ASP A 20 1.63 -18.51 3.81
CA ASP A 20 0.39 -18.35 3.07
C ASP A 20 0.73 -18.09 1.59
N VAL A 21 0.43 -19.04 0.72
CA VAL A 21 0.80 -19.04 -0.70
C VAL A 21 -0.46 -18.94 -1.54
N HIS A 22 -0.69 -17.78 -2.14
CA HIS A 22 -1.82 -17.53 -3.03
C HIS A 22 -1.42 -17.80 -4.49
N TYR A 23 -2.06 -18.80 -5.10
CA TYR A 23 -1.90 -19.17 -6.51
C TYR A 23 -2.84 -18.35 -7.37
N GLY A 24 -2.36 -17.89 -8.53
CA GLY A 24 -3.17 -17.07 -9.44
C GLY A 24 -3.49 -15.65 -8.92
N GLU A 25 -2.78 -15.17 -7.88
CA GLU A 25 -2.98 -13.81 -7.37
C GLU A 25 -2.74 -12.77 -8.48
N ASN A 26 -3.81 -12.10 -8.90
CA ASN A 26 -3.75 -11.10 -9.96
C ASN A 26 -2.96 -9.88 -9.48
N LYS A 27 -1.88 -9.52 -10.20
CA LYS A 27 -1.05 -8.34 -9.92
C LYS A 27 -1.88 -7.05 -9.80
N ALA A 28 -2.95 -6.91 -10.58
CA ALA A 28 -3.85 -5.76 -10.50
C ALA A 28 -4.64 -5.74 -9.18
N ARG A 29 -5.17 -6.89 -8.74
CA ARG A 29 -5.84 -7.01 -7.43
C ARG A 29 -4.88 -6.72 -6.27
N LYS A 30 -3.63 -7.19 -6.38
CA LYS A 30 -2.58 -6.91 -5.38
C LYS A 30 -2.31 -5.40 -5.28
N LYS A 31 -2.19 -4.72 -6.42
CA LYS A 31 -2.03 -3.26 -6.49
C LYS A 31 -3.22 -2.54 -5.86
N GLN A 32 -4.44 -2.90 -6.26
CA GLN A 32 -5.68 -2.33 -5.72
C GLN A 32 -5.78 -2.49 -4.20
N LYS A 33 -5.37 -3.64 -3.65
CA LYS A 33 -5.33 -3.87 -2.19
C LYS A 33 -4.38 -2.87 -1.51
N ILE A 34 -3.19 -2.67 -2.06
CA ILE A 34 -2.21 -1.71 -1.50
C ILE A 34 -2.73 -0.28 -1.61
N GLU A 35 -3.30 0.13 -2.74
CA GLU A 35 -3.88 1.47 -2.94
C GLU A 35 -5.05 1.72 -1.98
N SER A 36 -5.89 0.71 -1.73
CA SER A 36 -7.01 0.81 -0.77
C SER A 36 -6.50 1.01 0.66
N VAL A 37 -5.40 0.35 1.02
CA VAL A 37 -4.73 0.58 2.32
C VAL A 37 -4.15 1.99 2.41
N VAL A 38 -3.44 2.46 1.37
CA VAL A 38 -2.91 3.84 1.35
C VAL A 38 -4.05 4.84 1.62
N ARG A 39 -5.19 4.68 0.92
CA ARG A 39 -6.37 5.52 1.10
C ARG A 39 -6.92 5.45 2.52
N ALA A 40 -7.12 4.26 3.08
CA ALA A 40 -7.65 4.12 4.44
C ALA A 40 -6.73 4.76 5.49
N LEU A 41 -5.40 4.69 5.30
CA LEU A 41 -4.45 5.36 6.18
C LEU A 41 -4.54 6.89 6.07
N ASP A 42 -4.76 7.43 4.87
CA ASP A 42 -4.96 8.85 4.64
C ASP A 42 -6.26 9.36 5.26
N GLU A 43 -7.37 8.67 5.00
CA GLU A 43 -8.68 9.00 5.55
C GLU A 43 -8.69 8.92 7.08
N GLY A 44 -8.02 7.92 7.65
CA GLY A 44 -7.89 7.75 9.10
C GLY A 44 -6.80 8.60 9.76
N ASN A 45 -6.04 9.39 8.99
CA ASN A 45 -4.85 10.12 9.46
C ASN A 45 -3.89 9.25 10.28
N ILE A 46 -3.72 7.98 9.86
CA ILE A 46 -2.90 6.99 10.55
C ILE A 46 -1.45 7.17 10.12
N SER A 47 -0.60 7.53 11.08
CA SER A 47 0.82 7.66 10.83
C SER A 47 1.48 6.31 10.56
N ARG A 48 2.69 6.37 9.98
CA ARG A 48 3.48 5.19 9.57
C ARG A 48 3.74 4.21 10.72
N GLU A 49 4.05 4.73 11.90
CA GLU A 49 4.49 3.94 13.05
C GLU A 49 3.40 3.03 13.64
N PRO A 50 2.18 3.53 13.93
CA PRO A 50 1.03 2.69 14.27
C PRO A 50 0.77 1.58 13.25
N TYR A 51 0.76 1.91 11.95
CA TYR A 51 0.53 0.92 10.90
C TYR A 51 1.63 -0.14 10.86
N ARG A 52 2.90 0.26 11.04
CA ARG A 52 4.05 -0.66 11.13
C ARG A 52 3.89 -1.66 12.26
N ARG A 53 3.46 -1.23 13.45
CA ARG A 53 3.17 -2.12 14.59
C ARG A 53 2.02 -3.07 14.28
N LEU A 54 0.95 -2.57 13.66
CA LEU A 54 -0.19 -3.40 13.26
C LEU A 54 0.23 -4.51 12.27
N CYS A 55 1.01 -4.17 11.24
CA CYS A 55 1.55 -5.14 10.28
C CYS A 55 2.51 -6.17 10.90
N ALA A 56 3.10 -5.88 12.07
CA ALA A 56 3.95 -6.86 12.76
C ALA A 56 3.11 -7.97 13.41
N ILE A 57 1.87 -7.64 13.81
CA ILE A 57 0.93 -8.55 14.47
C ILE A 57 0.06 -9.27 13.42
N GLU A 58 -0.45 -8.53 12.43
CA GLU A 58 -1.31 -9.06 11.38
C GLU A 58 -0.52 -9.28 10.09
N SER A 59 -0.27 -10.55 9.77
CA SER A 59 0.53 -10.96 8.61
C SER A 59 -0.18 -10.84 7.27
N HIS A 60 -1.52 -10.78 7.26
CA HIS A 60 -2.32 -10.63 6.04
C HIS A 60 -2.40 -9.20 5.51
N LEU A 61 -1.96 -8.21 6.32
CA LEU A 61 -1.86 -6.83 5.90
C LEU A 61 -0.63 -6.60 5.01
N PRO A 62 -0.74 -5.73 3.98
CA PRO A 62 0.42 -5.30 3.22
C PRO A 62 1.45 -4.66 4.15
N ARG A 63 2.70 -5.17 4.11
CA ARG A 63 3.79 -4.63 4.93
C ARG A 63 3.97 -3.14 4.68
N GLU A 64 4.24 -2.39 5.75
CA GLU A 64 4.38 -0.93 5.72
C GLU A 64 5.27 -0.43 4.58
N GLY A 65 6.45 -1.02 4.36
CA GLY A 65 7.37 -0.57 3.31
C GLY A 65 6.78 -0.68 1.88
N VAL A 66 5.88 -1.63 1.63
CA VAL A 66 5.17 -1.75 0.34
C VAL A 66 4.15 -0.63 0.19
N VAL A 67 3.39 -0.34 1.25
CA VAL A 67 2.40 0.74 1.30
C VAL A 67 3.07 2.11 1.13
N SER A 68 4.20 2.35 1.81
CA SER A 68 4.97 3.60 1.69
C SER A 68 5.48 3.83 0.27
N LYS A 69 5.97 2.78 -0.40
CA LYS A 69 6.42 2.89 -1.80
C LYS A 69 5.28 3.26 -2.74
N GLU A 70 4.10 2.65 -2.56
CA GLU A 70 2.96 2.97 -3.42
C GLU A 70 2.44 4.39 -3.16
N ARG A 71 2.41 4.82 -1.90
CA ARG A 71 2.11 6.21 -1.53
C ARG A 71 3.05 7.21 -2.19
N GLN A 72 4.36 6.94 -2.23
CA GLN A 72 5.33 7.80 -2.92
C GLN A 72 5.03 7.91 -4.41
N LYS A 73 4.77 6.80 -5.11
CA LYS A 73 4.39 6.82 -6.54
C LYS A 73 3.12 7.63 -6.79
N ILE A 74 2.12 7.49 -5.92
CA ILE A 74 0.89 8.27 -6.01
C ILE A 74 1.23 9.76 -5.88
N ASN A 75 2.00 10.14 -4.87
CA ASN A 75 2.41 11.53 -4.66
C ASN A 75 3.20 12.10 -5.83
N GLU A 76 4.14 11.35 -6.40
CA GLU A 76 4.90 11.75 -7.60
C GLU A 76 3.97 11.98 -8.80
N LYS A 77 3.04 11.05 -9.03
CA LYS A 77 2.04 11.20 -10.09
C LYS A 77 1.14 12.40 -9.86
N MET A 78 0.70 12.63 -8.62
CA MET A 78 -0.14 13.76 -8.26
C MET A 78 0.59 15.08 -8.38
N ALA A 79 1.89 15.15 -8.03
CA ALA A 79 2.69 16.36 -8.20
C ALA A 79 2.83 16.77 -9.68
N GLN A 80 2.89 15.79 -10.59
CA GLN A 80 2.90 16.03 -12.04
C GLN A 80 1.53 16.51 -12.55
N LEU A 81 0.45 15.91 -12.06
CA LEU A 81 -0.92 16.22 -12.51
C LEU A 81 -1.45 17.52 -11.92
N ILE A 82 -1.10 17.81 -10.67
CA ILE A 82 -1.53 18.97 -9.90
C ILE A 82 -0.29 19.59 -9.25
N PRO A 83 0.42 20.46 -9.98
CA PRO A 83 1.60 21.14 -9.46
C PRO A 83 1.25 21.98 -8.23
N ILE A 84 1.88 21.68 -7.10
CA ILE A 84 1.75 22.47 -5.87
C ILE A 84 2.93 23.43 -5.79
N SER A 85 2.64 24.72 -5.67
CA SER A 85 3.64 25.76 -5.42
C SER A 85 3.43 26.39 -4.04
N ILE A 86 4.52 26.80 -3.41
CA ILE A 86 4.53 27.52 -2.14
C ILE A 86 4.80 28.98 -2.45
N VAL A 87 3.90 29.86 -1.99
CA VAL A 87 4.06 31.30 -2.05
C VAL A 87 4.45 31.80 -0.68
N ASP A 88 5.60 32.46 -0.59
CA ASP A 88 5.94 33.25 0.58
C ASP A 88 5.21 34.59 0.51
N ILE A 89 4.28 34.83 1.45
CA ILE A 89 3.45 36.05 1.48
C ILE A 89 4.30 37.29 1.76
N ASN A 90 5.38 37.16 2.54
CA ASN A 90 6.22 38.28 2.95
C ASN A 90 7.15 38.71 1.81
N THR A 91 7.69 37.74 1.06
CA THR A 91 8.63 38.02 -0.04
C THR A 91 7.98 38.01 -1.42
N LYS A 92 6.71 37.60 -1.52
CA LYS A 92 5.96 37.34 -2.76
C LYS A 92 6.70 36.41 -3.74
N LYS A 93 7.61 35.57 -3.24
CA LYS A 93 8.38 34.63 -4.05
C LYS A 93 7.66 33.29 -4.14
N LEU A 94 7.60 32.78 -5.36
CA LEU A 94 7.12 31.44 -5.68
C LEU A 94 8.26 30.43 -5.56
N LYS A 95 8.01 29.31 -4.91
CA LYS A 95 8.88 28.13 -4.90
C LYS A 95 8.06 26.91 -5.29
N ALA A 96 8.54 26.13 -6.26
CA ALA A 96 7.99 24.81 -6.52
C ALA A 96 8.27 23.91 -5.31
N LYS A 97 7.31 23.04 -4.97
CA LYS A 97 7.47 22.04 -3.91
C LYS A 97 8.21 20.82 -4.44
#